data_AF-A0A7S2R3N6-F1
#
_entry.id   AF-A0A7S2R3N6-F1
#
_cell.length_a   1.000
_cell.length_b   1.000
_cell.length_c   1.000
_cell.angle_alpha   90.00
_cell.angle_beta   90.00
_cell.angle_gamma   90.00
#
_symmetry.space_group_name_H-M   'P 1'
#
loop_
_entity.id
_entity.type
_entity.pdbx_description
1 polymer ?
#
loop_
_entity_poly.entity_id
_entity_poly.type
_entity_poly.pdbx_seq_one_letter_code
_entity_poly.pdbx_strand_id
1 'polypeptide(L)'
;YGAVGLSEEEAIAKYGEAGVEVYHAPFVPLEWSLTPERETDAFPCFCKIICNKGESEKVLGMHYLGPNAGEVIQGYGAAVKRGVTYQDIMDTVGIHPTTAEVFTTLTVTKSSGQAVDVAGC
;
A
#
# COMPACT_ATOMS: atom_id res chain seq x y z
N TYR A 1 -1.99 -5.39 11.14
CA TYR A 1 -1.04 -4.36 10.69
C TYR A 1 0.31 -5.01 10.46
N GLY A 2 0.95 -4.71 9.33
CA GLY A 2 2.30 -5.12 8.98
C GLY A 2 2.97 -3.97 8.21
N ALA A 3 4.27 -3.83 8.36
CA ALA A 3 5.04 -2.79 7.68
C ALA A 3 6.49 -3.21 7.44
N VAL A 4 7.10 -2.59 6.44
CA VAL A 4 8.54 -2.68 6.17
C VAL A 4 9.06 -1.33 5.67
N GLY A 5 10.29 -0.98 6.03
CA GLY A 5 10.90 0.29 5.65
C GLY A 5 10.55 1.43 6.60
N LEU A 6 10.61 2.66 6.09
CA LEU A 6 10.36 3.88 6.85
C LEU A 6 8.87 4.13 7.03
N SER A 7 8.50 4.76 8.15
CA SER A 7 7.21 5.44 8.24
C SER A 7 7.17 6.67 7.32
N GLU A 8 5.97 7.25 7.17
CA GLU A 8 5.78 8.42 6.30
C GLU A 8 6.43 9.65 6.90
N GLU A 9 6.27 9.86 8.21
CA GLU A 9 6.91 10.93 8.96
C GLU A 9 8.44 10.80 8.97
N GLU A 10 8.98 9.59 9.06
CA GLU A 10 10.43 9.35 8.95
C GLU A 10 10.95 9.63 7.53
N ALA A 11 10.20 9.23 6.50
CA ALA A 11 10.55 9.51 5.12
C ALA A 11 10.55 11.02 4.84
N ILE A 12 9.51 11.74 5.28
CA ILE A 12 9.41 13.20 5.15
C ILE A 12 10.53 13.90 5.92
N ALA A 13 10.82 13.47 7.15
CA ALA A 13 11.91 14.06 7.94
C ALA A 13 13.28 13.89 7.26
N LYS A 14 13.48 12.79 6.52
CA LYS A 14 14.74 12.47 5.86
C LYS A 14 14.90 13.07 4.46
N TYR A 15 13.84 13.08 3.66
CA TYR A 15 13.88 13.45 2.24
C TYR A 15 13.12 14.74 1.92
N GLY A 16 12.44 15.32 2.91
CA GLY A 16 11.56 16.48 2.75
C GLY A 16 10.20 16.09 2.14
N GLU A 17 9.17 16.87 2.42
CA GLU A 17 7.81 16.63 1.91
C GLU A 17 7.76 16.60 0.38
N ALA A 18 8.50 17.50 -0.28
CA ALA A 18 8.62 17.54 -1.73
C ALA A 18 9.40 16.35 -2.33
N GLY A 19 10.17 15.61 -1.52
CA GLY A 19 10.96 14.45 -1.94
C GLY A 19 10.22 13.12 -1.81
N VAL A 20 9.03 13.11 -1.22
CA VAL A 20 8.25 11.89 -0.93
C VAL A 20 6.96 11.88 -1.74
N GLU A 21 6.60 10.73 -2.30
CA GLU A 21 5.25 10.45 -2.80
C GLU A 21 4.63 9.31 -2.00
N VAL A 22 3.33 9.40 -1.74
CA VAL A 22 2.61 8.35 -1.00
C VAL A 22 1.41 7.89 -1.81
N TYR A 23 1.48 6.66 -2.29
CA TYR A 23 0.36 5.96 -2.92
C TYR A 23 -0.45 5.24 -1.85
N HIS A 24 -1.77 5.27 -1.92
CA HIS A 24 -2.60 4.62 -0.91
C HIS A 24 -3.99 4.25 -1.41
N ALA A 25 -4.59 3.25 -0.77
CA ALA A 25 -5.97 2.87 -1.02
C ALA A 25 -6.60 2.16 0.20
N PRO A 26 -7.88 2.41 0.48
CA PRO A 26 -8.71 1.50 1.25
C PRO A 26 -9.17 0.33 0.38
N PHE A 27 -9.39 -0.83 1.00
CA PHE A 27 -9.91 -2.03 0.32
C PHE A 27 -10.73 -2.88 1.28
N VAL A 28 -11.56 -3.76 0.72
CA VAL A 28 -12.35 -4.74 1.47
C VAL A 28 -11.94 -6.15 1.04
N PRO A 29 -11.47 -7.00 1.97
CA PRO A 29 -11.23 -8.41 1.66
C PRO A 29 -12.50 -9.09 1.15
N LEU A 30 -12.40 -9.89 0.08
CA LEU A 30 -13.54 -10.59 -0.50
C LEU A 30 -14.28 -11.44 0.55
N GLU A 31 -13.54 -12.07 1.48
CA GLU A 31 -14.12 -12.89 2.54
C GLU A 31 -15.07 -12.10 3.48
N TRP A 32 -14.95 -10.77 3.53
CA TRP A 32 -15.79 -9.93 4.38
C TRP A 32 -17.11 -9.54 3.69
N SER A 33 -17.18 -9.62 2.36
CA SER A 33 -18.41 -9.32 1.58
C SER A 33 -19.58 -10.27 1.90
N LEU A 34 -19.29 -11.46 2.44
CA LEU A 34 -20.29 -12.46 2.79
C LEU A 34 -20.85 -12.30 4.22
N THR A 35 -20.35 -11.32 4.98
CA THR A 35 -20.75 -11.05 6.36
C THR A 35 -21.20 -9.59 6.51
N PRO A 36 -22.51 -9.30 6.44
CA PRO A 36 -23.05 -7.93 6.43
C PRO A 36 -22.58 -7.07 7.61
N GLU A 37 -22.38 -7.68 8.78
CA GLU A 37 -21.89 -6.98 9.99
C GLU A 37 -20.45 -6.46 9.83
N ARG A 38 -19.67 -7.03 8.91
CA ARG A 38 -18.32 -6.58 8.55
C ARG A 38 -18.32 -5.63 7.35
N GLU A 39 -19.46 -5.39 6.70
CA GLU A 39 -19.58 -4.45 5.59
C GLU A 39 -20.04 -3.07 6.08
N THR A 40 -20.94 -3.01 7.07
CA THR A 40 -21.56 -1.75 7.53
C THR A 40 -20.80 -1.01 8.63
N ASP A 41 -20.03 -1.70 9.47
CA ASP A 41 -19.28 -1.12 10.60
C ASP A 41 -17.75 -1.16 10.43
N ALA A 42 -17.25 -1.76 9.34
CA ALA A 42 -15.81 -1.90 9.13
C ALA A 42 -15.20 -0.62 8.56
N PHE A 43 -14.30 -0.01 9.32
CA PHE A 43 -13.23 0.77 8.72
C PHE A 43 -12.57 -0.12 7.66
N PRO A 44 -12.54 0.30 6.37
CA PRO A 44 -11.95 -0.53 5.34
C PRO A 44 -10.49 -0.80 5.68
N CYS A 45 -10.01 -1.96 5.26
CA CYS A 45 -8.58 -2.25 5.32
C CYS A 45 -7.83 -1.16 4.52
N PHE A 46 -6.56 -0.93 4.84
CA PHE A 46 -5.81 0.19 4.26
C PHE A 46 -4.40 -0.24 3.90
N CYS A 47 -3.89 0.29 2.79
CA CYS A 47 -2.50 0.08 2.38
C CYS A 47 -1.88 1.38 1.87
N LYS A 48 -0.56 1.51 2.01
CA LYS A 48 0.21 2.58 1.38
C LYS A 48 1.61 2.16 0.99
N ILE A 49 2.13 2.79 -0.06
CA ILE A 49 3.52 2.72 -0.53
C ILE A 49 4.10 4.13 -0.41
N ILE A 50 5.26 4.24 0.22
CA ILE A 50 6.00 5.50 0.40
C ILE A 50 7.21 5.43 -0.53
N CYS A 51 7.32 6.39 -1.45
CA CYS A 51 8.33 6.41 -2.50
C CYS A 51 9.20 7.66 -2.42
N ASN A 52 10.47 7.53 -2.83
CA ASN A 52 11.38 8.66 -3.02
C ASN A 52 11.28 9.19 -4.45
N LYS A 53 10.79 10.43 -4.64
CA LYS A 53 10.65 11.06 -5.97
C LYS A 53 12.00 11.27 -6.66
N GLY A 54 13.06 11.56 -5.90
CA GLY A 54 14.40 11.83 -6.42
C GLY A 54 15.18 10.58 -6.86
N GLU A 55 14.74 9.39 -6.47
CA GLU A 55 15.40 8.11 -6.78
C GLU A 55 14.51 7.19 -7.63
N SER A 56 13.92 7.71 -8.72
CA SER A 56 13.05 6.92 -9.63
C SER A 56 11.94 6.17 -8.90
N GLU A 57 11.33 6.83 -7.91
CA GLU A 57 10.23 6.27 -7.10
C GLU A 57 10.60 4.98 -6.36
N LYS A 58 11.86 4.87 -5.93
CA LYS A 58 12.30 3.79 -5.04
C LYS A 58 11.40 3.72 -3.80
N VAL A 59 10.95 2.51 -3.48
CA VAL A 59 10.11 2.27 -2.31
C VAL A 59 10.94 2.41 -1.03
N LEU A 60 10.54 3.38 -0.20
CA LEU A 60 11.10 3.66 1.11
C LEU A 60 10.40 2.89 2.22
N GLY A 61 9.10 2.66 2.06
CA GLY A 61 8.29 1.94 3.03
C GLY A 61 6.96 1.45 2.46
N MET A 62 6.44 0.36 3.01
CA MET A 62 5.13 -0.18 2.70
C MET A 62 4.40 -0.51 4.00
N HIS A 63 3.13 -0.13 4.08
CA HIS A 63 2.29 -0.36 5.25
C HIS A 63 0.98 -0.98 4.84
N TYR A 64 0.52 -1.97 5.60
CA TYR A 64 -0.70 -2.70 5.35
C TYR A 64 -1.47 -2.93 6.65
N LEU A 65 -2.71 -2.48 6.67
CA LEU A 65 -3.69 -2.70 7.72
C LEU A 65 -4.80 -3.57 7.14
N GLY A 66 -4.73 -4.87 7.39
CA GLY A 66 -5.75 -5.84 6.98
C GLY A 66 -5.46 -7.24 7.53
N PRO A 67 -6.24 -8.25 7.13
CA PRO A 67 -6.01 -9.64 7.51
C PRO A 67 -4.67 -10.14 6.94
N ASN A 68 -4.07 -11.12 7.62
CA ASN A 68 -2.82 -11.78 7.19
C ASN A 68 -1.64 -10.82 6.93
N ALA A 69 -1.60 -9.69 7.65
CA ALA A 69 -0.63 -8.61 7.39
C ALA A 69 0.84 -9.04 7.42
N GLY A 70 1.19 -10.02 8.26
CA GLY A 70 2.53 -10.60 8.29
C GLY A 70 2.88 -11.28 6.96
N GLU A 71 1.99 -12.14 6.47
CA GLU A 71 2.17 -12.90 5.22
C GLU A 71 2.26 -11.97 4.01
N VAL A 72 1.39 -10.95 3.94
CA VAL A 72 1.39 -9.96 2.87
C VAL A 72 2.73 -9.21 2.82
N ILE A 73 3.18 -8.66 3.96
CA ILE A 73 4.37 -7.80 3.99
C ILE A 73 5.67 -8.58 3.91
N GLN A 74 5.71 -9.86 4.30
CA GLN A 74 6.93 -10.68 4.29
C GLN A 74 7.59 -10.72 2.89
N GLY A 75 6.80 -10.90 1.83
CA GLY A 75 7.30 -10.89 0.44
C GLY A 75 7.82 -9.52 0.01
N TYR A 76 7.06 -8.46 0.29
CA TYR A 76 7.49 -7.08 0.00
C TYR A 76 8.73 -6.67 0.79
N GLY A 77 8.95 -7.22 1.99
CA GLY A 77 10.17 -6.96 2.74
C GLY A 77 11.44 -7.42 2.02
N ALA A 78 11.37 -8.54 1.30
CA ALA A 78 12.46 -8.96 0.41
C ALA A 78 12.63 -7.99 -0.78
N ALA A 79 11.54 -7.55 -1.40
CA ALA A 79 11.57 -6.62 -2.53
C ALA A 79 12.16 -5.25 -2.13
N VAL A 80 11.72 -4.67 -1.00
CA VAL A 80 12.26 -3.42 -0.45
C VAL A 80 13.75 -3.54 -0.14
N LYS A 81 14.19 -4.68 0.42
CA LYS A 81 15.63 -4.94 0.65
C LYS A 81 16.45 -4.94 -0.65
N ARG A 82 15.84 -5.30 -1.79
CA ARG A 82 16.46 -5.31 -3.12
C ARG A 82 16.35 -3.97 -3.85
N GLY A 83 15.66 -2.97 -3.26
CA GLY A 83 15.52 -1.64 -3.84
C GLY A 83 14.45 -1.53 -4.91
N VAL A 84 13.35 -2.28 -4.76
CA VAL A 84 12.18 -2.21 -5.64
C VAL A 84 11.68 -0.77 -5.82
N THR A 85 11.25 -0.44 -7.03
CA THR A 85 10.62 0.84 -7.38
C THR A 85 9.10 0.70 -7.40
N TYR A 86 8.39 1.83 -7.35
CA TYR A 86 6.95 1.85 -7.58
C TYR A 86 6.58 1.19 -8.92
N GLN A 87 7.31 1.48 -10.00
CA GLN A 87 7.04 0.91 -11.32
C GLN A 87 7.17 -0.61 -11.33
N ASP A 88 8.17 -1.19 -10.64
CA ASP A 88 8.30 -2.66 -10.54
C ASP A 88 7.06 -3.31 -9.89
N ILE A 89 6.44 -2.62 -8.91
CA ILE A 89 5.21 -3.09 -8.27
C ILE A 89 4.03 -2.97 -9.23
N MET A 90 3.92 -1.86 -9.98
CA MET A 90 2.84 -1.65 -10.94
C MET A 90 2.93 -2.56 -12.17
N ASP A 91 4.13 -3.00 -12.54
CA ASP A 91 4.36 -3.97 -13.61
C ASP A 91 4.07 -5.42 -13.16
N THR A 92 3.88 -5.64 -11.86
CA THR A 92 3.56 -6.96 -11.30
C THR A 92 2.06 -7.27 -11.46
N VAL A 93 1.75 -8.44 -12.01
CA VAL A 93 0.35 -8.92 -12.09
C VAL A 93 -0.13 -9.40 -10.73
N GLY A 94 -1.21 -8.81 -10.23
CA GLY A 94 -1.89 -9.23 -9.01
C GLY A 94 -2.43 -10.66 -9.07
N ILE A 95 -2.45 -11.34 -7.93
CA ILE A 95 -3.09 -12.66 -7.79
C ILE A 95 -4.51 -12.42 -7.29
N HIS A 96 -5.52 -12.82 -8.06
CA HIS A 96 -6.92 -12.55 -7.75
C HIS A 96 -7.70 -13.83 -7.38
N PRO A 97 -8.58 -13.82 -6.36
CA PRO A 97 -8.78 -12.75 -5.37
C PRO A 97 -7.80 -12.88 -4.20
N THR A 98 -7.02 -11.84 -3.90
CA THR A 98 -6.20 -11.76 -2.68
C THR A 98 -6.10 -10.34 -2.15
N THR A 99 -6.02 -10.17 -0.83
CA THR A 99 -5.84 -8.83 -0.25
C THR A 99 -4.50 -8.19 -0.59
N ALA A 100 -3.49 -8.99 -0.98
CA ALA A 100 -2.16 -8.50 -1.33
C ALA A 100 -2.12 -7.86 -2.72
N GLU A 101 -3.08 -8.19 -3.61
CA GLU A 101 -3.11 -7.72 -4.99
C GLU A 101 -3.33 -6.22 -5.07
N VAL A 102 -3.98 -5.62 -4.07
CA VAL A 102 -4.25 -4.18 -4.02
C VAL A 102 -3.00 -3.36 -4.29
N PHE A 103 -1.83 -3.77 -3.75
CA PHE A 103 -0.55 -3.09 -3.95
C PHE A 103 -0.14 -2.93 -5.42
N THR A 104 -0.59 -3.83 -6.30
CA THR A 104 -0.27 -3.81 -7.74
C THR A 104 -1.14 -2.83 -8.55
N THR A 105 -2.13 -2.20 -7.92
CA THR A 105 -3.08 -1.29 -8.58
C THR A 105 -3.23 0.06 -7.87
N LEU A 106 -2.33 0.43 -6.94
CA LEU A 106 -2.40 1.73 -6.25
C LEU A 106 -1.97 2.87 -7.18
N THR A 107 -2.91 3.71 -7.60
CA THR A 107 -2.61 4.88 -8.47
C THR A 107 -2.85 6.22 -7.80
N VAL A 108 -3.67 6.28 -6.74
CA VAL A 108 -4.01 7.53 -6.06
C VAL A 108 -2.90 7.93 -5.09
N THR A 109 -2.41 9.16 -5.24
CA THR A 109 -1.39 9.74 -4.35
C THR A 109 -2.00 10.73 -3.37
N LYS A 110 -1.42 10.83 -2.17
CA LYS A 110 -1.83 11.86 -1.19
C LYS A 110 -1.65 13.29 -1.73
N SER A 111 -0.56 13.54 -2.44
CA SER A 111 -0.25 14.88 -2.98
C SER A 111 -1.24 15.32 -4.06
N SER A 112 -1.94 14.39 -4.72
CA SER A 112 -2.99 14.72 -5.69
C SER A 112 -4.24 15.30 -5.04
N GLY A 113 -4.44 15.09 -3.74
CA GLY A 113 -5.67 15.47 -3.01
C GLY A 113 -6.93 14.74 -3.48
N GLN A 114 -6.81 13.74 -4.35
CA GLN A 114 -7.94 12.94 -4.80
C GLN A 114 -8.48 12.09 -3.64
N ALA A 115 -9.81 11.95 -3.61
CA ALA A 115 -10.44 11.01 -2.69
C ALA A 115 -10.04 9.58 -3.06
N VAL A 116 -9.84 8.76 -2.04
CA VAL A 116 -9.64 7.32 -2.22
C VAL A 116 -10.96 6.61 -1.99
N ASP A 117 -11.53 6.08 -3.06
CA ASP A 117 -12.68 5.18 -2.96
C ASP A 117 -12.20 3.77 -2.60
N VAL A 118 -13.07 3.00 -1.96
CA VAL A 118 -12.80 1.60 -1.62
C VAL A 118 -12.68 0.82 -2.93
N ALA A 119 -11.47 0.32 -3.21
CA ALA A 119 -11.29 -0.68 -4.24
C ALA A 119 -11.97 -1.97 -3.76
N GLY A 120 -12.94 -2.46 -4.52
CA GLY A 120 -13.50 -3.80 -4.32
C GLY A 120 -12.50 -4.85 -4.78
N CYS A 121 -12.41 -5.96 -4.03
CA CYS A 121 -12.00 -7.24 -4.59
C CYS A 121 -13.24 -7.91 -5.19
#